data_AF-A0A4P1RLH9-F1
#
_entry.id   AF-A0A4P1RLH9-F1
#
_cell.length_a   1.000
_cell.length_b   1.000
_cell.length_c   1.000
_cell.angle_alpha   90.00
_cell.angle_beta   90.00
_cell.angle_gamma   90.00
#
_symmetry.space_group_name_H-M   'P 1'
#
loop_
_entity.id
_entity.type
_entity.pdbx_description
1 polymer ?
#
loop_
_entity_poly.entity_id
_entity_poly.type
_entity_poly.pdbx_seq_one_letter_code
_entity_poly.pdbx_strand_id
1 'polypeptide(L)'
;MASEPPPSTTHQLVEQNEEQQQQQQELKYLEFVHFVTIQTLMHAAIVYAYAKERSGPLKSGVETVEEAVKTVVAPVYDKFHLVPVELLKYVDRKVDESVAEIDRHVPSNVKKVSSQARSVVSEVRRTGVVDIASGLAKSAYDKYEPKAEQAAVLAWRMLNQLPLFPKVANAVLPKAAYCTEKYNEAVALSAEKGYRVSAYLPLVPTKKIANVFTNVA
;
A
#
# COMPACT_ATOMS: atom_id res chain seq x y z
N MET A 1 33.56 -53.98 -14.99
CA MET A 1 32.67 -53.29 -14.03
C MET A 1 33.05 -51.82 -14.10
N ALA A 2 32.23 -51.03 -14.77
CA ALA A 2 32.45 -49.59 -14.96
C ALA A 2 32.02 -48.85 -13.68
N SER A 3 32.91 -48.02 -13.14
CA SER A 3 32.60 -47.13 -12.03
C SER A 3 31.67 -46.01 -12.49
N GLU A 4 30.58 -45.80 -11.75
CA GLU A 4 29.67 -44.67 -11.94
C GLU A 4 30.39 -43.33 -11.71
N PRO A 5 30.07 -42.28 -12.49
CA PRO A 5 30.55 -40.93 -12.23
C PRO A 5 29.76 -40.27 -11.09
N PRO A 6 30.37 -39.36 -10.29
CA PRO A 6 29.70 -38.67 -9.19
C PRO A 6 28.66 -37.64 -9.70
N PRO A 7 27.63 -37.31 -8.90
CA PRO A 7 26.56 -36.42 -9.30
C PRO A 7 27.02 -34.95 -9.44
N SER A 8 26.49 -34.30 -10.47
CA SER A 8 26.89 -33.02 -11.04
C SER A 8 26.87 -31.81 -10.09
N THR A 9 28.03 -31.20 -9.88
CA THR A 9 28.27 -29.90 -9.20
C THR A 9 27.65 -28.70 -9.94
N THR A 10 27.23 -28.87 -11.20
CA THR A 10 26.72 -27.79 -12.05
C THR A 10 25.32 -27.28 -11.66
N HIS A 11 24.46 -28.13 -11.09
CA HIS A 11 23.11 -27.70 -10.68
C HIS A 11 23.11 -26.81 -9.43
N GLN A 12 24.04 -27.03 -8.49
CA GLN A 12 24.13 -26.24 -7.25
C GLN A 12 24.67 -24.83 -7.47
N LEU A 13 25.57 -24.64 -8.45
CA LEU A 13 26.10 -23.32 -8.81
C LEU A 13 25.07 -22.45 -9.54
N VAL A 14 24.13 -23.04 -10.29
CA VAL A 14 23.06 -22.29 -10.98
C VAL A 14 21.97 -21.88 -10.00
N GLU A 15 21.53 -22.75 -9.10
CA GLU A 15 20.56 -22.39 -8.05
C GLU A 15 21.12 -21.34 -7.08
N GLN A 16 22.40 -21.46 -6.67
CA GLN A 16 23.03 -20.41 -5.84
C GLN A 16 23.19 -19.07 -6.57
N ASN A 17 23.48 -19.07 -7.88
CA ASN A 17 23.56 -17.84 -8.66
C ASN A 17 22.18 -17.19 -8.88
N GLU A 18 21.13 -17.98 -9.05
CA GLU A 18 19.75 -17.48 -9.22
C GLU A 18 19.21 -16.88 -7.90
N GLU A 19 19.50 -17.50 -6.76
CA GLU A 19 19.18 -16.95 -5.44
C GLU A 19 20.00 -15.69 -5.11
N GLN A 20 21.28 -15.65 -5.49
CA GLN A 20 22.13 -14.46 -5.32
C GLN A 20 21.75 -13.31 -6.27
N GLN A 21 21.35 -13.61 -7.51
CA GLN A 21 20.84 -12.59 -8.44
C GLN A 21 19.48 -12.01 -8.00
N GLN A 22 18.61 -12.81 -7.37
CA GLN A 22 17.38 -12.30 -6.74
C GLN A 22 17.67 -11.42 -5.51
N GLN A 23 18.68 -11.77 -4.71
CA GLN A 23 19.07 -10.96 -3.55
C GLN A 23 19.71 -9.62 -3.95
N GLN A 24 20.42 -9.57 -5.08
CA GLN A 24 21.13 -8.39 -5.58
C GLN A 24 20.28 -7.50 -6.51
N GLN A 25 18.99 -7.80 -6.68
CA GLN A 25 18.10 -6.98 -7.49
C GLN A 25 17.76 -5.68 -6.74
N GLU A 26 18.48 -4.62 -7.10
CA GLU A 26 18.29 -3.25 -6.63
C GLU A 26 16.89 -2.75 -7.03
N LEU A 27 16.20 -2.03 -6.13
CA LEU A 27 14.86 -1.49 -6.39
C LEU A 27 14.92 -0.50 -7.56
N LYS A 28 14.29 -0.78 -8.69
CA LYS A 28 14.41 0.00 -9.92
C LYS A 28 13.41 1.17 -10.01
N TYR A 29 12.23 1.02 -9.42
CA TYR A 29 11.15 2.02 -9.42
C TYR A 29 10.80 2.52 -8.03
N LEU A 30 10.97 1.69 -7.00
CA LEU A 30 10.61 1.95 -5.60
C LEU A 30 11.81 2.38 -4.74
N GLU A 31 12.96 2.66 -5.33
CA GLU A 31 14.15 3.17 -4.61
C GLU A 31 13.83 4.45 -3.82
N PHE A 32 13.05 5.36 -4.41
CA PHE A 32 12.63 6.59 -3.74
C PHE A 32 11.79 6.32 -2.49
N VAL A 33 10.98 5.25 -2.48
CA VAL A 33 10.16 4.87 -1.32
C VAL A 33 11.08 4.45 -0.19
N HIS A 34 12.10 3.65 -0.50
CA HIS A 34 13.12 3.25 0.47
C HIS A 34 13.85 4.48 1.02
N PHE A 35 14.33 5.35 0.15
CA PHE A 35 15.03 6.59 0.53
C PHE A 35 14.16 7.50 1.42
N VAL A 36 12.91 7.77 1.02
CA VAL A 36 11.95 8.58 1.80
C VAL A 36 11.64 7.93 3.14
N THR A 37 11.55 6.60 3.20
CA THR A 37 11.31 5.87 4.44
C THR A 37 12.46 6.05 5.42
N ILE A 38 13.71 5.85 4.97
CA ILE A 38 14.91 6.08 5.79
C ILE A 38 14.96 7.54 6.24
N GLN A 39 14.76 8.48 5.33
CA GLN A 39 14.79 9.90 5.63
C GLN A 39 13.73 10.25 6.68
N THR A 40 12.51 9.75 6.52
CA THR A 40 11.39 10.00 7.45
C THR A 40 11.69 9.40 8.83
N LEU A 41 12.19 8.17 8.89
CA LEU A 41 12.58 7.51 10.14
C LEU A 41 13.69 8.29 10.86
N MET A 42 14.69 8.78 10.12
CA MET A 42 15.76 9.60 10.68
C MET A 42 15.23 10.91 11.27
N HIS A 43 14.37 11.64 10.56
CA HIS A 43 13.78 12.88 11.07
C HIS A 43 12.89 12.62 12.29
N ALA A 44 12.09 11.55 12.25
CA ALA A 44 11.27 11.15 13.39
C ALA A 44 12.13 10.79 14.61
N ALA A 45 13.24 10.09 14.42
CA ALA A 45 14.19 9.75 15.49
C ALA A 45 14.83 11.00 16.10
N ILE A 46 15.21 11.98 15.29
CA ILE A 46 15.75 13.27 15.77
C ILE A 46 14.71 14.01 16.61
N VAL A 47 13.47 14.12 16.12
CA VAL A 47 12.38 14.79 16.84
C VAL A 47 12.05 14.05 18.14
N TYR A 48 12.00 12.72 18.11
CA TYR A 48 11.77 11.89 19.28
C TYR A 48 12.90 12.06 20.32
N ALA A 49 14.15 11.95 19.89
CA ALA A 49 15.30 12.12 20.79
C ALA A 49 15.32 13.52 21.43
N TYR A 50 15.04 14.56 20.65
CA TYR A 50 14.92 15.93 21.16
C TYR A 50 13.77 16.08 22.17
N ALA A 51 12.60 15.53 21.87
CA ALA A 51 11.45 15.57 22.76
C ALA A 51 11.69 14.77 24.05
N LYS A 52 12.28 13.59 23.95
CA LYS A 52 12.67 12.74 25.07
C LYS A 52 13.65 13.47 25.99
N GLU A 53 14.70 14.08 25.45
CA GLU A 53 15.69 14.81 26.24
C GLU A 53 15.09 16.03 26.95
N ARG A 54 14.06 16.65 26.37
CA ARG A 54 13.37 17.81 26.92
C ARG A 54 12.10 17.51 27.72
N SER A 55 11.80 16.24 27.97
CA SER A 55 10.56 15.82 28.65
C SER A 55 10.55 16.03 30.17
N GLY A 56 11.67 16.46 30.76
CA GLY A 56 11.76 16.84 32.17
C GLY A 56 11.35 15.69 33.11
N PRO A 57 10.40 15.90 34.05
CA PRO A 57 9.94 14.85 34.97
C PRO A 57 9.37 13.59 34.28
N LEU A 58 8.96 13.68 33.01
CA LEU A 58 8.38 12.57 32.27
C LEU A 58 9.43 11.66 31.60
N LYS A 59 10.72 12.05 31.62
CA LYS A 59 11.80 11.32 30.94
C LYS A 59 11.91 9.86 31.39
N SER A 60 11.82 9.60 32.70
CA SER A 60 11.93 8.24 33.24
C SER A 60 10.74 7.35 32.82
N GLY A 61 9.54 7.93 32.68
CA GLY A 61 8.36 7.22 32.20
C GLY A 61 8.49 6.83 30.73
N VAL A 62 8.99 7.75 29.90
CA VAL A 62 9.28 7.50 28.47
C VAL A 62 10.33 6.40 28.32
N GLU A 63 11.42 6.45 29.09
CA GLU A 63 12.47 5.41 29.08
C GLU A 63 11.94 4.04 29.51
N THR A 64 11.11 3.98 30.55
CA THR A 64 10.50 2.72 31.01
C THR A 64 9.61 2.08 29.94
N VAL A 65 8.78 2.89 29.29
CA VAL A 65 7.89 2.40 28.21
C VAL A 65 8.69 2.01 26.98
N GLU A 66 9.72 2.78 26.61
CA GLU A 66 10.61 2.46 25.50
C GLU A 66 11.29 1.11 25.70
N GLU A 67 11.84 0.84 26.89
CA GLU A 67 12.47 -0.45 27.22
C GLU A 67 11.45 -1.60 27.23
N ALA A 68 10.23 -1.38 27.74
CA ALA A 68 9.17 -2.37 27.70
C ALA A 68 8.74 -2.70 26.26
N VAL A 69 8.53 -1.68 25.44
CA VAL A 69 8.19 -1.84 24.02
C VAL A 69 9.31 -2.53 23.27
N LYS A 70 10.57 -2.11 23.49
CA LYS A 70 11.74 -2.75 22.90
C LYS A 70 11.81 -4.23 23.27
N THR A 71 11.57 -4.58 24.52
CA THR A 71 11.59 -5.98 24.98
C THR A 71 10.50 -6.83 24.33
N VAL A 72 9.29 -6.28 24.16
CA VAL A 72 8.15 -7.00 23.59
C VAL A 72 8.22 -7.07 22.06
N VAL A 73 8.68 -6.00 21.42
CA VAL A 73 8.63 -5.84 19.96
C VAL A 73 9.92 -6.29 19.28
N ALA A 74 11.10 -6.19 19.93
CA ALA A 74 12.36 -6.59 19.32
C ALA A 74 12.35 -8.05 18.81
N PRO A 75 11.85 -9.06 19.56
CA PRO A 75 11.80 -10.43 19.06
C PRO A 75 10.87 -10.62 17.85
N VAL A 76 9.88 -9.74 17.68
CA VAL A 76 8.98 -9.73 16.51
C VAL A 76 9.67 -9.06 15.34
N TYR A 77 10.32 -7.91 15.57
CA TYR A 77 11.08 -7.21 14.55
C TYR A 77 12.22 -8.07 14.00
N ASP A 78 13.00 -8.73 14.86
CA ASP A 78 14.11 -9.58 14.43
C ASP A 78 13.65 -10.72 13.50
N LYS A 79 12.44 -11.24 13.72
CA LYS A 79 11.86 -12.29 12.86
C LYS A 79 11.32 -11.80 11.53
N PHE A 80 10.89 -10.53 11.45
CA PHE A 80 10.10 -10.04 10.31
C PHE A 80 10.67 -8.81 9.60
N HIS A 81 11.79 -8.23 10.06
CA HIS A 81 12.37 -7.00 9.50
C HIS A 81 12.75 -7.10 8.02
N LEU A 82 12.98 -8.32 7.51
CA LEU A 82 13.29 -8.55 6.09
C LEU A 82 12.02 -8.61 5.22
N VAL A 83 10.85 -8.93 5.78
CA VAL A 83 9.60 -9.09 5.03
C VAL A 83 9.17 -7.81 4.28
N PRO A 84 9.25 -6.60 4.87
CA PRO A 84 8.92 -5.36 4.15
C PRO A 84 9.82 -5.09 2.94
N VAL A 85 11.12 -5.40 3.04
CA VAL A 85 12.07 -5.19 1.94
C VAL A 85 11.80 -6.16 0.80
N GLU A 86 11.53 -7.43 1.11
CA GLU A 86 11.19 -8.43 0.11
C GLU A 86 9.84 -8.16 -0.58
N LEU A 87 8.87 -7.62 0.16
CA LEU A 87 7.60 -7.18 -0.43
C LEU A 87 7.82 -5.99 -1.39
N LEU A 88 8.66 -5.01 -1.02
CA LEU A 88 9.00 -3.90 -1.90
C LEU A 88 9.68 -4.39 -3.17
N LYS A 89 10.65 -5.31 -3.09
CA LYS A 89 11.28 -5.93 -4.27
C LYS A 89 10.27 -6.67 -5.14
N TYR A 90 9.34 -7.41 -4.54
CA TYR A 90 8.29 -8.11 -5.28
C TYR A 90 7.42 -7.14 -6.08
N VAL A 91 6.95 -6.06 -5.44
CA VAL A 91 6.13 -5.04 -6.11
C VAL A 91 6.94 -4.33 -7.19
N ASP A 92 8.20 -3.98 -6.92
CA ASP A 92 9.10 -3.32 -7.87
C ASP A 92 9.28 -4.15 -9.14
N ARG A 93 9.53 -5.45 -9.00
CA ARG A 93 9.62 -6.40 -10.11
C ARG A 93 8.31 -6.49 -10.89
N LYS A 94 7.17 -6.52 -10.21
CA LYS A 94 5.86 -6.54 -10.88
C LYS A 94 5.58 -5.27 -11.68
N VAL A 95 6.05 -4.12 -11.18
CA VAL A 95 6.01 -2.86 -11.92
C VAL A 95 6.91 -2.92 -13.14
N ASP A 96 8.14 -3.45 -13.03
CA ASP A 96 9.07 -3.63 -14.16
C ASP A 96 8.48 -4.53 -15.26
N GLU A 97 7.91 -5.68 -14.88
CA GLU A 97 7.21 -6.60 -15.80
C GLU A 97 6.06 -5.89 -16.53
N SER A 98 5.29 -5.07 -15.81
CA SER A 98 4.17 -4.32 -16.38
C SER A 98 4.64 -3.23 -17.34
N VAL A 99 5.73 -2.53 -17.01
CA VAL A 99 6.33 -1.51 -17.88
C VAL A 99 6.89 -2.14 -19.15
N ALA A 100 7.57 -3.29 -19.04
CA ALA A 100 8.10 -4.01 -20.19
C ALA A 100 6.99 -4.50 -21.14
N GLU A 101 5.88 -5.00 -20.59
CA GLU A 101 4.74 -5.45 -21.39
C GLU A 101 4.04 -4.28 -22.11
N ILE A 102 3.91 -3.13 -21.45
CA ILE A 102 3.40 -1.90 -22.06
C ILE A 102 4.34 -1.42 -23.17
N ASP A 103 5.65 -1.43 -22.95
CA ASP A 103 6.63 -1.00 -23.94
C ASP A 103 6.62 -1.89 -25.20
N ARG A 104 6.36 -3.19 -25.02
CA ARG A 104 6.23 -4.16 -26.11
C ARG A 104 4.96 -3.95 -26.95
N HIS A 105 3.89 -3.46 -26.35
CA HIS A 105 2.58 -3.32 -27.00
C HIS A 105 2.27 -1.92 -27.54
N VAL A 106 3.15 -0.94 -27.32
CA VAL A 106 2.93 0.44 -27.75
C VAL A 106 3.91 0.81 -28.87
N PRO A 107 3.47 0.99 -30.13
CA PRO A 107 4.35 1.43 -31.21
C PRO A 107 4.88 2.86 -30.92
N SER A 108 6.15 3.11 -31.27
CA SER A 108 6.96 4.28 -30.87
C SER A 108 6.32 5.67 -31.17
N ASN A 109 5.33 5.69 -32.06
CA ASN A 109 4.49 6.82 -32.43
C ASN A 109 3.58 7.34 -31.29
N VAL A 110 3.21 6.51 -30.30
CA VAL A 110 2.37 6.97 -29.16
C VAL A 110 3.20 7.73 -28.11
N LYS A 111 4.52 7.48 -28.00
CA LYS A 111 5.44 8.25 -27.13
C LYS A 111 5.55 9.72 -27.57
N LYS A 112 5.47 10.02 -28.87
CA LYS A 112 5.41 11.40 -29.41
C LYS A 112 4.06 12.09 -29.16
N VAL A 113 2.96 11.33 -29.19
CA VAL A 113 1.62 11.85 -28.87
C VAL A 113 1.49 12.16 -27.38
N SER A 114 2.16 11.41 -26.49
CA SER A 114 2.20 11.70 -25.05
C SER A 114 2.85 13.04 -24.69
N SER A 115 3.98 13.39 -25.33
CA SER A 115 4.61 14.71 -25.15
C SER A 115 3.74 15.84 -25.71
N GLN A 116 3.05 15.58 -26.82
CA GLN A 116 2.13 16.55 -27.42
C GLN A 116 0.84 16.69 -26.59
N ALA A 117 0.33 15.61 -26.00
CA ALA A 117 -0.81 15.61 -25.08
C ALA A 117 -0.48 16.35 -23.76
N ARG A 118 0.76 16.24 -23.23
CA ARG A 118 1.20 17.07 -22.09
C ARG A 118 1.20 18.57 -22.39
N SER A 119 1.49 18.96 -23.64
CA SER A 119 1.37 20.36 -24.08
C SER A 119 -0.07 20.82 -24.23
N VAL A 120 -1.00 19.93 -24.56
CA VAL A 120 -2.43 20.24 -24.67
C VAL A 120 -3.10 20.29 -23.28
N VAL A 121 -2.57 19.57 -22.29
CA VAL A 121 -3.07 19.59 -20.90
C VAL A 121 -2.92 20.96 -20.21
N SER A 122 -1.97 21.80 -20.61
CA SER A 122 -1.90 23.19 -20.12
C SER A 122 -2.91 24.13 -20.80
N GLU A 123 -3.42 23.78 -21.99
CA GLU A 123 -4.48 24.51 -22.70
C GLU A 123 -5.91 24.08 -22.31
N VAL A 124 -6.08 22.89 -21.71
CA VAL A 124 -7.37 22.33 -21.25
C VAL A 124 -7.81 22.90 -19.89
N ARG A 125 -7.54 24.20 -19.65
CA ARG A 125 -8.14 24.95 -18.54
C ARG A 125 -9.47 25.62 -18.90
N ARG A 126 -9.97 25.42 -20.12
CA ARG A 126 -11.22 26.01 -20.60
C ARG A 126 -12.08 24.95 -21.27
N THR A 127 -13.34 24.87 -20.83
CA THR A 127 -14.50 24.29 -21.55
C THR A 127 -14.58 22.76 -21.67
N GLY A 128 -15.29 22.11 -20.74
CA GLY A 128 -16.09 20.89 -21.00
C GLY A 128 -15.46 19.51 -20.83
N VAL A 129 -14.14 19.38 -20.70
CA VAL A 129 -13.47 18.05 -20.62
C VAL A 129 -13.53 17.42 -19.22
N VAL A 130 -13.69 18.21 -18.15
CA VAL A 130 -13.75 17.68 -16.77
C VAL A 130 -14.95 16.74 -16.57
N ASP A 131 -16.10 17.05 -17.16
CA ASP A 131 -17.29 16.21 -17.06
C ASP A 131 -17.13 14.90 -17.84
N ILE A 132 -16.43 14.93 -18.98
CA ILE A 132 -16.08 13.73 -19.76
C ILE A 132 -15.03 12.88 -19.02
N ALA A 133 -14.00 13.51 -18.45
CA ALA A 133 -12.99 12.82 -17.66
C ALA A 133 -13.58 12.21 -16.39
N SER A 134 -14.50 12.93 -15.72
CA SER A 134 -15.28 12.43 -14.59
C SER A 134 -16.17 11.26 -15.00
N GLY A 135 -16.85 11.35 -16.14
CA GLY A 135 -17.67 10.28 -16.70
C GLY A 135 -16.86 9.03 -17.05
N LEU A 136 -15.67 9.18 -17.64
CA LEU A 136 -14.77 8.08 -17.94
C LEU A 136 -14.21 7.43 -16.67
N ALA A 137 -13.76 8.24 -15.70
CA ALA A 137 -13.31 7.74 -14.40
C ALA A 137 -14.43 6.94 -13.72
N LYS A 138 -15.65 7.49 -13.69
CA LYS A 138 -16.83 6.82 -13.13
C LYS A 138 -17.12 5.49 -13.82
N SER A 139 -17.10 5.44 -15.15
CA SER A 139 -17.31 4.20 -15.91
C SER A 139 -16.23 3.14 -15.65
N ALA A 140 -14.99 3.56 -15.44
CA ALA A 140 -13.90 2.67 -15.05
C ALA A 140 -14.12 2.15 -13.62
N TYR A 141 -14.46 3.03 -12.67
CA TYR A 141 -14.80 2.63 -11.31
C TYR A 141 -15.96 1.63 -11.28
N ASP A 142 -17.07 1.91 -11.97
CA ASP A 142 -18.25 1.04 -12.04
C ASP A 142 -17.92 -0.37 -12.56
N LYS A 143 -16.96 -0.49 -13.48
CA LYS A 143 -16.52 -1.79 -14.02
C LYS A 143 -15.69 -2.60 -13.02
N TYR A 144 -14.89 -1.93 -12.20
CA TYR A 144 -13.98 -2.59 -11.25
C TYR A 144 -14.58 -2.77 -9.86
N GLU A 145 -15.54 -1.92 -9.47
CA GLU A 145 -16.24 -1.97 -8.19
C GLU A 145 -16.78 -3.36 -7.84
N PRO A 146 -17.55 -4.08 -8.71
CA PRO A 146 -18.06 -5.39 -8.34
C PRO A 146 -16.96 -6.44 -8.14
N LYS A 147 -15.83 -6.32 -8.85
CA LYS A 147 -14.68 -7.21 -8.66
C LYS A 147 -13.95 -6.93 -7.35
N ALA A 148 -13.82 -5.65 -7.00
CA ALA A 148 -13.24 -5.23 -5.74
C ALA A 148 -14.10 -5.67 -4.54
N GLU A 149 -15.42 -5.54 -4.65
CA GLU A 149 -16.37 -6.03 -3.64
C GLU A 149 -16.26 -7.55 -3.45
N GLN A 150 -16.26 -8.33 -4.53
CA GLN A 150 -16.09 -9.79 -4.44
C GLN A 150 -14.75 -10.19 -3.82
N ALA A 151 -13.65 -9.52 -4.21
CA ALA A 151 -12.35 -9.75 -3.62
C ALA A 151 -12.31 -9.42 -2.12
N ALA A 152 -12.93 -8.30 -1.71
CA ALA A 152 -13.04 -7.91 -0.31
C ALA A 152 -13.86 -8.92 0.52
N VAL A 153 -14.97 -9.42 -0.02
CA VAL A 153 -15.78 -10.45 0.64
C VAL A 153 -15.01 -11.76 0.78
N LEU A 154 -14.32 -12.21 -0.27
CA LEU A 154 -13.51 -13.42 -0.22
C LEU A 154 -12.39 -13.30 0.81
N ALA A 155 -11.65 -12.19 0.79
CA ALA A 155 -10.58 -11.91 1.75
C ALA A 155 -11.12 -11.88 3.19
N TRP A 156 -12.25 -11.22 3.43
CA TRP A 156 -12.91 -11.20 4.73
C TRP A 156 -13.31 -12.60 5.19
N ARG A 157 -13.87 -13.42 4.29
CA ARG A 157 -14.23 -14.81 4.60
C ARG A 157 -13.00 -15.65 4.98
N MET A 158 -11.90 -15.52 4.23
CA MET A 158 -10.64 -16.20 4.52
C MET A 158 -10.07 -15.78 5.88
N LEU A 159 -10.09 -14.48 6.18
CA LEU A 159 -9.64 -13.97 7.47
C LEU A 159 -10.49 -14.50 8.62
N ASN A 160 -11.81 -14.62 8.45
CA ASN A 160 -12.69 -15.21 9.49
C ASN A 160 -12.45 -16.70 9.76
N GLN A 161 -11.72 -17.42 8.90
CA GLN A 161 -11.29 -18.79 9.18
C GLN A 161 -10.10 -18.84 10.16
N LEU A 162 -9.42 -17.72 10.41
CA LEU A 162 -8.31 -17.68 11.35
C LEU A 162 -8.83 -17.65 12.80
N PRO A 163 -8.26 -18.45 13.72
CA PRO A 163 -8.84 -18.69 15.05
C PRO A 163 -8.94 -17.45 15.95
N LEU A 164 -8.12 -16.41 15.72
CA LEU A 164 -8.12 -15.18 16.50
C LEU A 164 -8.82 -14.00 15.80
N PHE A 165 -8.95 -14.06 14.47
CA PHE A 165 -9.42 -12.91 13.68
C PHE A 165 -10.87 -12.52 14.02
N PRO A 166 -11.85 -13.42 14.16
CA PRO A 166 -13.21 -13.04 14.54
C PRO A 166 -13.30 -12.30 15.88
N LYS A 167 -12.47 -12.67 16.86
CA LYS A 167 -12.44 -12.00 18.17
C LYS A 167 -11.91 -10.57 18.04
N VAL A 168 -10.82 -10.41 17.28
CA VAL A 168 -10.22 -9.09 17.02
C VAL A 168 -11.17 -8.23 16.19
N ALA A 169 -11.74 -8.79 15.12
CA ALA A 169 -12.70 -8.12 14.25
C ALA A 169 -13.90 -7.61 15.06
N ASN A 170 -14.54 -8.44 15.89
CA ASN A 170 -15.67 -8.02 16.72
C ASN A 170 -15.33 -6.90 17.73
N ALA A 171 -14.10 -6.85 18.24
CA ALA A 171 -13.66 -5.78 19.14
C ALA A 171 -13.41 -4.45 18.40
N VAL A 172 -12.96 -4.51 17.15
CA VAL A 172 -12.56 -3.34 16.36
C VAL A 172 -13.72 -2.80 15.52
N LEU A 173 -14.60 -3.66 15.01
CA LEU A 173 -15.67 -3.31 14.07
C LEU A 173 -16.59 -2.19 14.58
N PRO A 174 -17.03 -2.17 15.87
CA PRO A 174 -17.85 -1.08 16.38
C PRO A 174 -17.12 0.28 16.36
N LYS A 175 -15.82 0.28 16.69
CA LYS A 175 -15.00 1.49 16.66
C LYS A 175 -14.78 1.98 15.24
N ALA A 176 -14.51 1.05 14.31
CA ALA A 176 -14.40 1.38 12.89
C ALA A 176 -15.71 2.01 12.37
N ALA A 177 -16.85 1.40 12.66
CA ALA A 177 -18.16 1.91 12.25
C ALA A 177 -18.43 3.33 12.81
N TYR A 178 -18.17 3.55 14.10
CA TYR A 178 -18.31 4.87 14.74
C TYR A 178 -17.39 5.93 14.11
N CYS A 179 -16.12 5.60 13.90
CA CYS A 179 -15.17 6.52 13.27
C CYS A 179 -15.58 6.87 11.84
N THR A 180 -16.05 5.90 11.07
CA THR A 180 -16.55 6.12 9.70
C THR A 180 -17.80 7.00 9.68
N GLU A 181 -18.73 6.80 10.61
CA GLU A 181 -19.91 7.64 10.75
C GLU A 181 -19.53 9.09 11.05
N LYS A 182 -18.62 9.32 12.01
CA LYS A 182 -18.15 10.65 12.37
C LYS A 182 -17.39 11.35 11.24
N TYR A 183 -16.60 10.60 10.49
CA TYR A 183 -15.95 11.10 9.29
C TYR A 183 -16.98 11.56 8.24
N ASN A 184 -17.97 10.72 7.92
CA ASN A 184 -19.00 11.04 6.95
C ASN A 184 -19.83 12.27 7.36
N GLU A 185 -20.19 12.37 8.65
CA GLU A 185 -20.88 13.52 9.22
C GLU A 185 -20.05 14.80 9.06
N ALA A 186 -18.75 14.74 9.39
CA ALA A 186 -17.85 15.89 9.24
C ALA A 186 -17.70 16.33 7.78
N VAL A 187 -17.58 15.38 6.84
CA VAL A 187 -17.51 15.68 5.41
C VAL A 187 -18.82 16.34 4.94
N ALA A 188 -19.98 15.79 5.30
CA ALA A 188 -21.28 16.35 4.94
C ALA A 188 -21.47 17.77 5.49
N LEU A 189 -21.19 17.99 6.79
CA LEU A 189 -21.26 19.31 7.42
C LEU A 189 -20.29 20.31 6.78
N SER A 190 -19.10 19.86 6.37
CA SER A 190 -18.12 20.72 5.70
C SER A 190 -18.57 21.12 4.29
N ALA A 191 -19.30 20.23 3.60
CA ALA A 191 -19.91 20.52 2.31
C ALA A 191 -21.08 21.50 2.44
N GLU A 192 -21.96 21.31 3.44
CA GLU A 192 -23.06 22.24 3.73
C GLU A 192 -22.56 23.65 4.06
N LYS A 193 -21.42 23.76 4.76
CA LYS A 193 -20.77 25.04 5.07
C LYS A 193 -20.02 25.66 3.88
N GLY A 194 -19.97 25.00 2.73
CA GLY A 194 -19.32 25.50 1.53
C GLY A 194 -17.78 25.48 1.55
N TYR A 195 -17.16 24.68 2.44
CA TYR A 195 -15.70 24.58 2.45
C TYR A 195 -15.19 23.85 1.21
N ARG A 196 -14.28 24.49 0.45
CA ARG A 196 -13.73 23.93 -0.80
C ARG A 196 -13.05 22.57 -0.64
N VAL A 197 -12.53 22.26 0.54
CA VAL A 197 -11.87 20.96 0.81
C VAL A 197 -12.86 19.80 0.78
N SER A 198 -14.15 20.04 1.06
CA SER A 198 -15.18 18.98 1.09
C SER A 198 -15.42 18.34 -0.28
N ALA A 199 -15.22 19.10 -1.36
CA ALA A 199 -15.34 18.62 -2.74
C ALA A 199 -14.32 17.53 -3.09
N TYR A 200 -13.27 17.37 -2.28
CA TYR A 200 -12.23 16.36 -2.46
C TYR A 200 -12.29 15.23 -1.45
N LEU A 201 -13.17 15.31 -0.44
CA LEU A 201 -13.30 14.30 0.61
C LEU A 201 -14.44 13.33 0.26
N PRO A 202 -14.14 12.05 -0.04
CA PRO A 202 -15.16 11.09 -0.43
C PRO A 202 -15.96 10.62 0.78
N LEU A 203 -17.27 10.46 0.64
CA LEU A 203 -18.08 9.78 1.65
C LEU A 203 -17.85 8.27 1.59
N VAL A 204 -17.75 7.63 2.75
CA VAL A 204 -17.66 6.17 2.85
C VAL A 204 -19.06 5.56 2.75
N PRO A 205 -19.35 4.69 1.77
CA PRO A 205 -20.68 4.15 1.52
C PRO A 205 -21.02 2.99 2.47
N THR A 206 -21.17 3.28 3.77
CA THR A 206 -21.38 2.28 4.84
C THR A 206 -22.56 1.35 4.59
N LYS A 207 -23.68 1.87 4.08
CA LYS A 207 -24.86 1.05 3.73
C LYS A 207 -24.57 0.04 2.62
N LYS A 208 -23.83 0.45 1.59
CA LYS A 208 -23.47 -0.43 0.47
C LYS A 208 -22.52 -1.52 0.95
N ILE A 209 -21.51 -1.15 1.73
CA ILE A 209 -20.56 -2.08 2.36
C ILE A 209 -21.33 -3.11 3.20
N ALA A 210 -22.20 -2.67 4.11
CA ALA A 210 -23.00 -3.58 4.94
C ALA A 210 -23.80 -4.58 4.10
N ASN A 211 -24.46 -4.12 3.03
CA ASN A 211 -25.24 -4.97 2.14
C ASN A 211 -24.38 -6.00 1.38
N VAL A 212 -23.17 -5.64 0.95
CA VAL A 212 -22.24 -6.56 0.27
C VAL A 212 -21.83 -7.70 1.20
N PHE A 213 -21.64 -7.44 2.49
CA PHE A 213 -21.23 -8.46 3.46
C PHE A 213 -22.41 -9.29 4.02
N THR A 214 -23.65 -8.81 3.93
CA THR A 214 -24.85 -9.59 4.32
C THR A 214 -25.41 -10.46 3.19
N ASN A 215 -25.31 -10.03 1.93
CA ASN A 215 -25.86 -10.74 0.77
C ASN A 215 -24.99 -11.91 0.26
N VAL A 216 -23.77 -12.06 0.81
CA VAL A 216 -22.80 -13.09 0.40
C VAL A 216 -22.45 -14.03 1.57
N ALA A 217 -23.19 -13.96 2.67
CA ALA A 217 -23.17 -14.93 3.76
C ALA A 217 -24.11 -16.09 3.45
#